data_AF-A0A7W0KBY3-F1
#
_entry.id   AF-A0A7W0KBY3-F1
#
_cell.length_a   1.000
_cell.length_b   1.000
_cell.length_c   1.000
_cell.angle_alpha   90.00
_cell.angle_beta   90.00
_cell.angle_gamma   90.00
#
_symmetry.space_group_name_H-M   'P 1'
#
loop_
_entity.id
_entity.type
_entity.pdbx_description
1 polymer ?
#
loop_
_entity_poly.entity_id
_entity_poly.type
_entity_poly.pdbx_seq_one_letter_code
_entity_poly.pdbx_strand_id
1 'polypeptide(L)'
;MLSWIWRRLQPQPEEPALAPSFGSGEGETPEDVFYDAAARFLDVQITTNIALDSKAATTLSVGSTVLPVLFGLLNLGPREIPLWAQIFLIAAVAAYVMLLVLIWRASLIRAMDYRPDLLAMEEYSQEYEGTVLRRWVARENRISTEANTENVDHKARWVGAANIALYTESLLLSIAAILTLL
;
A
#
# COMPACT_ATOMS: atom_id res chain seq x y z
N MET A 1 -25.46 -2.30 -1.40
CA MET A 1 -26.43 -3.41 -1.39
C MET A 1 -26.37 -4.28 -2.67
N LEU A 2 -25.88 -3.77 -3.81
CA LEU A 2 -25.79 -4.54 -5.07
C LEU A 2 -24.52 -5.41 -5.23
N SER A 3 -23.49 -5.24 -4.40
CA SER A 3 -22.22 -5.98 -4.51
C SER A 3 -22.32 -7.46 -4.11
N TRP A 4 -23.35 -7.85 -3.36
CA TRP A 4 -23.55 -9.25 -2.96
C TRP A 4 -24.16 -10.11 -4.08
N ILE A 5 -25.01 -9.50 -4.92
CA ILE A 5 -25.60 -10.16 -6.09
C ILE A 5 -24.51 -10.46 -7.13
N TRP A 6 -23.57 -9.52 -7.33
CA TRP A 6 -22.44 -9.70 -8.24
C TRP A 6 -21.49 -10.83 -7.80
N ARG A 7 -21.30 -11.00 -6.49
CA ARG A 7 -20.47 -12.07 -5.92
C ARG A 7 -21.08 -13.48 -6.09
N ARG A 8 -22.40 -13.59 -6.22
CA ARG A 8 -23.10 -14.87 -6.48
C ARG A 8 -23.13 -15.27 -7.96
N LEU A 9 -22.90 -14.32 -8.87
CA LEU A 9 -22.91 -14.54 -10.31
C LEU A 9 -21.52 -14.83 -10.88
N GLN A 10 -20.46 -14.66 -10.08
CA GLN A 10 -19.14 -15.13 -10.46
C GLN A 10 -19.14 -16.65 -10.50
N PRO A 11 -18.70 -17.29 -11.60
CA PRO A 11 -18.46 -18.72 -11.59
C PRO A 11 -17.50 -19.01 -10.44
N GLN A 12 -17.86 -19.96 -9.57
CA GLN A 12 -16.94 -20.52 -8.59
C GLN A 12 -15.66 -20.90 -9.36
N PRO A 13 -14.45 -20.56 -8.88
CA PRO A 13 -13.24 -21.08 -9.49
C PRO A 13 -13.41 -22.60 -9.53
N GLU A 14 -13.40 -23.19 -10.73
CA GLU A 14 -13.54 -24.63 -10.89
C GLU A 14 -12.52 -25.29 -9.96
N GLU A 15 -13.02 -26.02 -8.98
CA GLU A 15 -12.20 -26.83 -8.09
C GLU A 15 -11.37 -27.72 -9.02
N PRO A 16 -10.03 -27.60 -9.04
CA PRO A 16 -9.22 -28.36 -9.99
C PRO A 16 -9.53 -29.84 -9.77
N ALA A 17 -10.04 -30.49 -10.81
CA ALA A 17 -10.40 -31.89 -10.75
C ALA A 17 -9.22 -32.68 -10.17
N LEU A 18 -9.43 -33.31 -9.01
CA LEU A 18 -8.43 -34.15 -8.34
C LEU A 18 -8.00 -35.23 -9.34
N ALA A 19 -6.83 -35.03 -9.96
CA ALA A 19 -6.23 -36.02 -10.83
C ALA A 19 -5.88 -37.26 -9.96
N PRO A 20 -6.12 -38.48 -10.48
CA PRO A 20 -5.76 -39.69 -9.74
C PRO A 20 -4.25 -39.70 -9.44
N SER A 21 -3.90 -40.00 -8.19
CA SER A 21 -2.51 -40.07 -7.73
C SER A 21 -1.75 -41.15 -8.50
N PHE A 22 -0.89 -40.73 -9.42
CA PHE A 22 0.05 -41.62 -10.09
C PHE A 22 1.47 -41.11 -9.87
N GLY A 23 2.28 -41.96 -9.24
CA GLY A 23 3.73 -41.95 -9.40
C GLY A 23 4.52 -41.35 -8.25
N SER A 24 5.20 -42.23 -7.53
CA SER A 24 6.37 -41.94 -6.72
C SER A 24 7.46 -41.28 -7.57
N GLY A 25 7.61 -39.97 -7.42
CA GLY A 25 8.77 -39.18 -7.80
C GLY A 25 8.86 -38.04 -6.79
N GLU A 26 10.07 -37.60 -6.44
CA GLU A 26 10.30 -36.37 -5.67
C GLU A 26 9.56 -35.22 -6.38
N GLY A 27 8.35 -34.95 -5.91
CA GLY A 27 7.40 -34.04 -6.51
C GLY A 27 6.80 -33.22 -5.38
N GLU A 28 6.67 -31.92 -5.64
CA GLU A 28 6.09 -30.94 -4.73
C GLU A 28 4.74 -31.45 -4.21
N THR A 29 4.64 -31.69 -2.90
CA THR A 29 3.38 -32.14 -2.31
C THR A 29 2.39 -30.98 -2.24
N PRO A 30 1.07 -31.22 -2.20
CA PRO A 30 0.09 -30.15 -1.98
C PRO A 30 0.37 -29.33 -0.70
N GLU A 31 0.96 -29.97 0.31
CA GLU A 31 1.40 -29.29 1.53
C GLU A 31 2.57 -28.33 1.26
N ASP A 32 3.55 -28.73 0.43
CA ASP A 32 4.66 -27.86 0.04
C ASP A 32 4.18 -26.61 -0.71
N VAL A 33 3.22 -26.77 -1.63
CA VAL A 33 2.60 -25.65 -2.35
C VAL A 33 1.95 -24.67 -1.37
N PHE A 34 1.23 -25.18 -0.36
CA PHE A 34 0.60 -24.33 0.65
C PHE A 34 1.63 -23.60 1.53
N TYR A 35 2.69 -24.29 1.95
CA TYR A 35 3.74 -23.70 2.79
C TYR A 35 4.44 -22.54 2.07
N ASP A 36 4.79 -22.75 0.80
CA ASP A 36 5.47 -21.75 -0.01
C ASP A 36 4.52 -20.58 -0.36
N ALA A 37 3.25 -20.87 -0.63
CA ALA A 37 2.24 -19.83 -0.84
C ALA A 37 2.05 -18.97 0.41
N ALA A 38 1.92 -19.57 1.59
CA ALA A 38 1.71 -18.84 2.85
C ALA A 38 2.88 -17.88 3.16
N ALA A 39 4.12 -18.35 2.97
CA ALA A 39 5.30 -17.51 3.11
C ALA A 39 5.31 -16.36 2.09
N ARG A 40 5.01 -16.66 0.82
CA ARG A 40 5.00 -15.68 -0.27
C ARG A 40 3.92 -14.62 -0.08
N PHE A 41 2.73 -14.97 0.40
CA PHE A 41 1.67 -13.98 0.65
C PHE A 41 2.06 -12.98 1.73
N LEU A 42 2.65 -13.45 2.83
CA LEU A 42 3.14 -12.58 3.89
C LEU A 42 4.25 -11.65 3.38
N ASP A 43 5.22 -12.20 2.65
CA ASP A 43 6.32 -11.42 2.03
C ASP A 43 5.80 -10.34 1.07
N VAL A 44 4.81 -10.66 0.24
CA VAL A 44 4.15 -9.70 -0.66
C VAL A 44 3.48 -8.58 0.14
N GLN A 45 2.81 -8.88 1.26
CA GLN A 45 2.21 -7.84 2.10
C GLN A 45 3.25 -6.94 2.75
N ILE A 46 4.35 -7.52 3.24
CA ILE A 46 5.46 -6.76 3.83
C ILE A 46 6.08 -5.82 2.79
N THR A 47 6.42 -6.37 1.63
CA THR A 47 6.98 -5.62 0.50
C THR A 47 6.02 -4.53 0.03
N THR A 48 4.73 -4.81 -0.05
CA THR A 48 3.69 -3.84 -0.40
C THR A 48 3.62 -2.70 0.62
N ASN A 49 3.66 -3.02 1.92
CA ASN A 49 3.65 -2.00 2.96
C ASN A 49 4.88 -1.09 2.89
N ILE A 50 6.07 -1.65 2.66
CA ILE A 50 7.31 -0.87 2.45
C ILE A 50 7.19 0.03 1.21
N ALA A 51 6.66 -0.50 0.11
CA ALA A 51 6.44 0.26 -1.11
C ALA A 51 5.44 1.41 -0.90
N LEU A 52 4.38 1.20 -0.09
CA LEU A 52 3.42 2.24 0.28
C LEU A 52 4.07 3.34 1.14
N ASP A 53 4.93 2.98 2.09
CA ASP A 53 5.67 3.95 2.91
C ASP A 53 6.65 4.79 2.07
N SER A 54 7.40 4.13 1.17
CA SER A 54 8.27 4.80 0.23
C SER A 54 7.49 5.77 -0.67
N LYS A 55 6.37 5.31 -1.24
CA LYS A 55 5.50 6.14 -2.07
C LYS A 55 4.95 7.34 -1.29
N ALA A 56 4.47 7.14 -0.07
CA ALA A 56 4.00 8.24 0.78
C ALA A 56 5.11 9.27 1.06
N ALA A 57 6.33 8.82 1.37
CA ALA A 57 7.48 9.70 1.57
C ALA A 57 7.84 10.48 0.29
N THR A 58 7.85 9.82 -0.88
CA THR A 58 8.07 10.49 -2.17
C THR A 58 6.99 11.52 -2.46
N THR A 59 5.71 11.17 -2.30
CA THR A 59 4.58 12.08 -2.51
C THR A 59 4.70 13.32 -1.60
N LEU A 60 5.04 13.13 -0.33
CA LEU A 60 5.27 14.22 0.61
C LEU A 60 6.44 15.12 0.18
N SER A 61 7.57 14.51 -0.19
CA SER A 61 8.78 15.22 -0.61
C SER A 61 8.52 16.09 -1.85
N VAL A 62 7.82 15.55 -2.85
CA VAL A 62 7.45 16.29 -4.07
C VAL A 62 6.53 17.47 -3.73
N GLY A 63 5.43 17.26 -2.99
CA GLY A 63 4.53 18.36 -2.61
C GLY A 63 5.25 19.45 -1.80
N SER A 64 6.09 19.03 -0.84
CA SER A 64 6.83 19.96 0.03
C SER A 64 7.90 20.78 -0.70
N THR A 65 8.36 20.33 -1.87
CA THR A 65 9.39 21.03 -2.66
C THR A 65 8.77 21.89 -3.75
N VAL A 66 7.77 21.38 -4.46
CA VAL A 66 7.15 22.06 -5.60
C VAL A 66 6.45 23.34 -5.17
N LEU A 67 5.69 23.31 -4.06
CA LEU A 67 4.92 24.47 -3.61
C LEU A 67 5.80 25.67 -3.24
N PRO A 68 6.82 25.56 -2.36
CA PRO A 68 7.68 26.71 -2.04
C PRO A 68 8.47 27.22 -3.26
N VAL A 69 8.92 26.32 -4.13
CA VAL A 69 9.68 26.70 -5.34
C VAL A 69 8.80 27.53 -6.28
N LEU A 70 7.57 27.10 -6.55
CA LEU A 70 6.64 27.85 -7.38
C LEU A 70 6.23 29.18 -6.75
N PHE A 71 5.95 29.20 -5.45
CA PHE A 71 5.67 30.46 -4.74
C PHE A 71 6.85 31.43 -4.83
N GLY A 72 8.08 30.94 -4.62
CA GLY A 72 9.29 31.74 -4.74
C GLY A 72 9.45 32.31 -6.16
N LEU A 73 9.29 31.49 -7.18
CA LEU A 73 9.40 31.90 -8.59
C LEU A 73 8.36 32.95 -8.98
N LEU A 74 7.10 32.77 -8.58
CA LEU A 74 6.02 33.71 -8.91
C LEU A 74 6.21 35.06 -8.21
N ASN A 75 6.84 35.09 -7.04
CA ASN A 75 7.08 36.32 -6.29
C ASN A 75 8.33 37.12 -6.75
N LEU A 76 9.18 36.55 -7.62
CA LEU A 76 10.34 37.25 -8.19
C LEU A 76 9.97 38.15 -9.38
N GLY A 77 8.76 38.02 -9.91
CA GLY A 77 8.28 38.83 -11.02
C GLY A 77 8.01 40.28 -10.60
N PRO A 78 8.25 41.28 -11.48
CA PRO A 78 7.88 42.67 -11.22
C PRO A 78 6.37 42.94 -11.37
N ARG A 79 5.58 41.92 -11.74
CA ARG A 79 4.12 42.02 -11.94
C ARG A 79 3.38 41.58 -10.70
N GLU A 80 2.31 42.31 -10.37
CA GLU A 80 1.36 41.88 -9.36
C GLU A 80 0.65 40.60 -9.79
N ILE A 81 0.48 39.66 -8.86
CA ILE A 81 -0.19 38.39 -9.11
C ILE A 81 -1.69 38.65 -9.29
N PRO A 82 -2.30 38.27 -10.43
CA PRO A 82 -3.72 38.51 -10.66
C PRO A 82 -4.60 37.74 -9.66
N LEU A 83 -5.75 38.31 -9.31
CA LEU A 83 -6.65 37.75 -8.29
C LEU A 83 -6.99 36.27 -8.54
N TRP A 84 -7.23 35.91 -9.80
CA TRP A 84 -7.50 34.51 -10.17
C TRP A 84 -6.32 33.59 -9.87
N ALA A 85 -5.09 33.99 -10.18
CA ALA A 85 -3.90 33.21 -9.83
C ALA A 85 -3.77 33.06 -8.30
N GLN A 86 -4.08 34.09 -7.51
CA GLN A 86 -4.09 34.01 -6.05
C GLN A 86 -5.09 32.97 -5.53
N ILE A 87 -6.30 32.91 -6.10
CA ILE A 87 -7.31 31.91 -5.73
C ILE A 87 -6.79 30.49 -5.98
N PHE A 88 -6.16 30.25 -7.13
CA PHE A 88 -5.56 28.94 -7.45
C PHE A 88 -4.39 28.58 -6.52
N LEU A 89 -3.56 29.57 -6.14
CA LEU A 89 -2.49 29.36 -5.15
C LEU A 89 -3.04 28.98 -3.77
N ILE A 90 -4.10 29.66 -3.30
CA ILE A 90 -4.75 29.32 -2.02
C ILE A 90 -5.35 27.91 -2.09
N ALA A 91 -6.01 27.56 -3.20
CA ALA A 91 -6.54 26.21 -3.41
C ALA A 91 -5.42 25.14 -3.43
N ALA A 92 -4.27 25.44 -4.02
CA ALA A 92 -3.11 24.56 -4.02
C ALA A 92 -2.57 24.34 -2.59
N VAL A 93 -2.49 25.40 -1.77
CA VAL A 93 -2.12 25.28 -0.35
C VAL A 93 -3.12 24.41 0.41
N ALA A 94 -4.43 24.56 0.16
CA ALA A 94 -5.44 23.71 0.77
C ALA A 94 -5.29 22.24 0.35
N ALA A 95 -4.99 21.97 -0.92
CA ALA A 95 -4.70 20.62 -1.42
C ALA A 95 -3.44 20.02 -0.77
N TYR A 96 -2.39 20.82 -0.57
CA TYR A 96 -1.19 20.42 0.15
C TYR A 96 -1.47 20.07 1.62
N VAL A 97 -2.28 20.89 2.32
CA VAL A 97 -2.70 20.58 3.70
C VAL A 97 -3.49 19.26 3.75
N MET A 98 -4.37 19.03 2.77
CA MET A 98 -5.09 17.76 2.66
C MET A 98 -4.14 16.58 2.43
N LEU A 99 -3.14 16.74 1.57
CA LEU A 99 -2.06 15.76 1.36
C LEU A 99 -1.36 15.43 2.68
N LEU A 100 -0.99 16.43 3.48
CA LEU A 100 -0.35 16.23 4.79
C LEU A 100 -1.23 15.40 5.73
N VAL A 101 -2.52 15.70 5.80
CA VAL A 101 -3.48 14.96 6.63
C VAL A 101 -3.59 13.51 6.18
N LEU A 102 -3.66 13.26 4.87
CA LEU A 102 -3.79 11.91 4.32
C LEU A 102 -2.53 11.07 4.57
N ILE A 103 -1.34 11.65 4.40
CA ILE A 103 -0.07 10.99 4.70
C ILE A 103 0.07 10.73 6.20
N TRP A 104 -0.32 11.69 7.05
CA TRP A 104 -0.38 11.48 8.48
C TRP A 104 -1.26 10.29 8.85
N ARG A 105 -2.47 10.20 8.28
CA ARG A 105 -3.39 9.07 8.49
C ARG A 105 -2.79 7.74 8.03
N ALA A 106 -2.14 7.71 6.86
CA ALA A 106 -1.42 6.53 6.39
C ALA A 106 -0.29 6.10 7.37
N SER A 107 0.41 7.09 7.95
CA SER A 107 1.52 6.86 8.87
C SER A 107 1.10 6.33 10.24
N LEU A 108 -0.18 6.36 10.60
CA LEU A 108 -0.68 5.75 11.84
C LEU A 108 -0.79 4.22 11.71
N ILE A 109 -0.82 3.68 10.49
CA ILE A 109 -0.89 2.25 10.21
C ILE A 109 0.55 1.72 10.10
N ARG A 110 1.18 1.45 11.25
CA ARG A 110 2.59 0.98 11.33
C ARG A 110 2.74 -0.47 11.77
N ALA A 111 1.80 -0.99 12.55
CA ALA A 111 1.90 -2.32 13.12
C ALA A 111 1.30 -3.35 12.15
N MET A 112 2.17 -4.04 11.42
CA MET A 112 1.84 -5.35 10.86
C MET A 112 2.14 -6.41 11.93
N ASP A 113 1.28 -7.41 12.04
CA ASP A 113 1.50 -8.57 12.89
C ASP A 113 2.49 -9.50 12.16
N TYR A 114 3.65 -9.74 12.78
CA TYR A 114 4.70 -10.59 12.24
C TYR A 114 4.80 -11.85 13.10
N ARG A 115 4.42 -12.98 12.52
CA ARG A 115 4.53 -14.30 13.13
C ARG A 115 5.05 -15.29 12.09
N PRO A 116 5.73 -16.37 12.51
CA PRO A 116 6.16 -16.62 13.89
C PRO A 116 7.26 -15.67 14.36
N ASP A 117 7.31 -15.36 15.65
CA ASP A 117 8.43 -14.65 16.24
C ASP A 117 9.66 -15.57 16.31
N LEU A 118 10.86 -14.98 16.23
CA LEU A 118 12.11 -15.75 16.19
C LEU A 118 12.32 -16.57 17.46
N LEU A 119 11.83 -16.11 18.61
CA LEU A 119 11.96 -16.83 19.87
C LEU A 119 11.07 -18.07 19.90
N ALA A 120 9.79 -17.96 19.51
CA ALA A 120 8.94 -19.13 19.38
C ALA A 120 9.45 -20.09 18.29
N MET A 121 10.02 -19.57 17.20
CA MET A 121 10.61 -20.41 16.16
C MET A 121 11.83 -21.19 16.69
N GLU A 122 12.69 -20.55 17.49
CA GLU A 122 13.82 -21.22 18.15
C GLU A 122 13.34 -22.31 19.10
N GLU A 123 12.37 -22.01 19.98
CA GLU A 123 11.78 -22.98 20.92
C GLU A 123 11.17 -24.18 20.20
N TYR A 124 10.33 -23.95 19.19
CA TYR A 124 9.68 -25.02 18.43
C TYR A 124 10.67 -25.82 17.57
N SER A 125 11.78 -25.21 17.13
CA SER A 125 12.81 -25.93 16.36
C SER A 125 13.58 -26.95 17.19
N GLN A 126 13.64 -26.78 18.51
CA GLN A 126 14.29 -27.71 19.43
C GLN A 126 13.36 -28.85 19.85
N GLU A 127 12.05 -28.61 19.86
CA GLU A 127 11.04 -29.56 20.36
C GLU A 127 10.41 -30.44 19.25
N TYR A 128 10.30 -29.94 18.02
CA TYR A 128 9.54 -30.61 16.95
C TYR A 128 10.38 -30.95 15.71
N GLU A 129 9.95 -31.99 15.00
CA GLU A 129 10.53 -32.39 13.71
C GLU A 129 10.25 -31.34 12.62
N GLY A 130 11.14 -31.23 11.62
CA GLY A 130 11.07 -30.20 10.59
C GLY A 130 9.78 -30.14 9.78
N THR A 131 9.09 -31.26 9.58
CA THR A 131 7.77 -31.29 8.90
C THR A 131 6.67 -30.64 9.74
N VAL A 132 6.65 -30.90 11.05
CA VAL A 132 5.73 -30.29 12.01
C VAL A 132 6.03 -28.80 12.15
N LEU A 133 7.31 -28.44 12.23
CA LEU A 133 7.75 -27.05 12.28
C LEU A 133 7.31 -26.28 11.03
N ARG A 134 7.53 -26.83 9.82
CA ARG A 134 7.14 -26.17 8.55
C ARG A 134 5.63 -25.93 8.47
N ARG A 135 4.82 -26.90 8.91
CA ARG A 135 3.37 -26.76 9.00
C ARG A 135 2.93 -25.67 9.98
N TRP A 136 3.59 -25.60 11.14
CA TRP A 136 3.33 -24.56 12.13
C TRP A 136 3.70 -23.17 11.60
N VAL A 137 4.89 -23.00 11.00
CA VAL A 137 5.32 -21.74 10.38
C VAL A 137 4.32 -21.27 9.32
N ALA A 138 3.89 -22.16 8.43
CA ALA A 138 2.91 -21.82 7.40
C ALA A 138 1.56 -21.39 7.98
N ARG A 139 1.13 -22.01 9.08
CA ARG A 139 -0.09 -21.61 9.80
C ARG A 139 0.06 -20.21 10.41
N GLU A 140 1.17 -19.91 11.06
CA GLU A 140 1.43 -18.58 11.63
C GLU A 140 1.50 -17.52 10.53
N ASN A 141 2.18 -17.80 9.40
CA ASN A 141 2.21 -16.91 8.25
C ASN A 141 0.81 -16.61 7.70
N ARG A 142 -0.07 -17.62 7.63
CA ARG A 142 -1.48 -17.41 7.22
C ARG A 142 -2.22 -16.52 8.21
N ILE A 143 -2.06 -16.74 9.50
CA ILE A 143 -2.71 -15.92 10.55
C ILE A 143 -2.26 -14.46 10.45
N SER A 144 -0.95 -14.22 10.32
CA SER A 144 -0.41 -12.87 10.10
C SER A 144 -0.95 -12.23 8.83
N THR A 145 -1.03 -13.00 7.73
CA THR A 145 -1.55 -12.52 6.44
C THR A 145 -3.01 -12.06 6.57
N GLU A 146 -3.84 -12.85 7.24
CA GLU A 146 -5.25 -12.54 7.50
C GLU A 146 -5.40 -11.28 8.37
N ALA A 147 -4.61 -11.18 9.44
CA ALA A 147 -4.61 -10.01 10.33
C ALA A 147 -4.15 -8.72 9.64
N ASN A 148 -3.19 -8.83 8.70
CA ASN A 148 -2.59 -7.68 8.03
C ASN A 148 -3.36 -7.19 6.80
N THR A 149 -4.25 -8.01 6.22
CA THR A 149 -4.95 -7.68 4.97
C THR A 149 -5.69 -6.34 5.06
N GLU A 150 -6.48 -6.14 6.12
CA GLU A 150 -7.25 -4.90 6.30
C GLU A 150 -6.34 -3.69 6.48
N ASN A 151 -5.22 -3.85 7.20
CA ASN A 151 -4.25 -2.78 7.44
C ASN A 151 -3.58 -2.32 6.14
N VAL A 152 -3.14 -3.26 5.31
CA VAL A 152 -2.52 -2.97 4.00
C VAL A 152 -3.51 -2.26 3.08
N ASP A 153 -4.75 -2.75 2.99
CA ASP A 153 -5.79 -2.14 2.18
C ASP A 153 -6.12 -0.71 2.65
N HIS A 154 -6.26 -0.52 3.97
CA HIS A 154 -6.51 0.79 4.57
C HIS A 154 -5.40 1.78 4.25
N LYS A 155 -4.15 1.36 4.42
CA LYS A 155 -2.98 2.18 4.09
C LYS A 155 -2.92 2.52 2.61
N ALA A 156 -3.16 1.54 1.74
CA ALA A 156 -3.20 1.75 0.29
C ALA A 156 -4.22 2.81 -0.12
N ARG A 157 -5.42 2.83 0.50
CA ARG A 157 -6.44 3.86 0.23
C ARG A 157 -5.97 5.25 0.63
N TRP A 158 -5.35 5.40 1.80
CA TRP A 158 -4.84 6.70 2.26
C TRP A 158 -3.69 7.21 1.39
N VAL A 159 -2.74 6.34 1.04
CA VAL A 159 -1.63 6.68 0.13
C VAL A 159 -2.15 7.01 -1.27
N GLY A 160 -3.14 6.26 -1.77
CA GLY A 160 -3.81 6.55 -3.04
C GLY A 160 -4.49 7.93 -3.05
N ALA A 161 -5.23 8.25 -1.99
CA ALA A 161 -5.85 9.56 -1.82
C ALA A 161 -4.82 10.70 -1.72
N ALA A 162 -3.71 10.48 -1.00
CA ALA A 162 -2.62 11.46 -0.90
C ALA A 162 -2.01 11.76 -2.28
N ASN A 163 -1.86 10.74 -3.12
CA ASN A 163 -1.36 10.91 -4.49
C ASN A 163 -2.33 11.71 -5.37
N ILE A 164 -3.65 11.52 -5.22
CA ILE A 164 -4.66 12.33 -5.90
C ILE A 164 -4.60 13.80 -5.43
N ALA A 165 -4.40 14.03 -4.13
CA ALA A 165 -4.22 15.37 -3.59
C ALA A 165 -2.98 16.05 -4.18
N LEU A 166 -1.86 15.33 -4.32
CA LEU A 166 -0.64 15.85 -4.97
C LEU A 166 -0.88 16.24 -6.44
N TYR A 167 -1.60 15.41 -7.20
CA TYR A 167 -1.93 15.75 -8.60
C TYR A 167 -2.83 16.98 -8.69
N THR A 168 -3.78 17.09 -7.77
CA THR A 168 -4.67 18.26 -7.69
C THR A 168 -3.87 19.52 -7.36
N GLU A 169 -2.99 19.47 -6.35
CA GLU A 169 -2.06 20.54 -6.01
C GLU A 169 -1.22 20.96 -7.22
N SER A 170 -0.59 19.99 -7.89
CA SER A 170 0.28 20.24 -9.06
C SER A 170 -0.46 20.89 -10.22
N LEU A 171 -1.71 20.47 -10.46
CA LEU A 171 -2.58 21.06 -11.48
C LEU A 171 -2.94 22.51 -11.14
N LEU A 172 -3.35 22.77 -9.90
CA LEU A 172 -3.72 24.11 -9.43
C LEU A 172 -2.53 25.07 -9.51
N LEU A 173 -1.34 24.61 -9.12
CA LEU A 173 -0.10 25.40 -9.25
C LEU A 173 0.23 25.70 -10.71
N SER A 174 0.04 24.73 -11.60
CA SER A 174 0.26 24.92 -13.04
C SER A 174 -0.69 25.98 -13.63
N ILE A 175 -1.97 25.95 -13.23
CA ILE A 175 -2.96 26.95 -13.65
C ILE A 175 -2.59 28.34 -13.09
N ALA A 176 -2.21 28.43 -11.80
CA ALA A 176 -1.77 29.68 -11.20
C ALA A 176 -0.57 30.29 -11.92
N ALA A 177 0.41 29.46 -12.29
CA ALA A 177 1.58 29.89 -13.03
C ALA A 177 1.21 30.46 -14.41
N ILE A 178 0.36 29.76 -15.17
CA ILE A 178 -0.12 30.24 -16.48
C ILE A 178 -0.85 31.58 -16.34
N LEU A 179 -1.78 31.69 -15.38
CA LEU A 179 -2.54 32.91 -15.15
C LEU A 179 -1.66 34.10 -14.73
N THR A 180 -0.52 33.85 -14.10
CA THR A 180 0.42 34.92 -13.70
C THR A 180 1.25 35.42 -14.90
N LEU A 181 1.42 34.59 -15.92
CA LEU A 181 2.17 34.94 -17.14
C LEU A 181 1.33 35.68 -18.18
N LEU A 182 0.01 35.47 -18.18
CA LEU A 182 -0.96 36.17 -19.04
C LEU A 182 -1.15 37.62 -18.58
#